data_AF-A0A9C7R2P0-F1
#
_entry.id   AF-A0A9C7R2P0-F1
#
_cell.length_a   1.000
_cell.length_b   1.000
_cell.length_c   1.000
_cell.angle_alpha   90.00
_cell.angle_beta   90.00
_cell.angle_gamma   90.00
#
_symmetry.space_group_name_H-M   'P 1'
#
loop_
_entity.id
_entity.type
_entity.pdbx_description
1 polymer ?
#
loop_
_entity_poly.entity_id
_entity_poly.type
_entity_poly.pdbx_seq_one_letter_code
_entity_poly.pdbx_strand_id
1 'polypeptide(L)'
;MPANELKPTLADWLESGEYLPEFMRDFHDQKDVFKAMHHIIKNADENGNARDGHIYVVDTFLWYMARCGYTLQRSRKQVEFRDMEGDIDKMKKDVYSAFSKLVEAQHG
;
A
#
# COMPACT_ATOMS: atom_id res chain seq x y z
N MET A 1 -29.00 -19.75 21.05
CA MET A 1 -28.65 -18.48 20.40
C MET A 1 -27.13 -18.43 20.35
N PRO A 2 -26.46 -18.50 19.20
CA PRO A 2 -25.02 -18.34 19.20
C PRO A 2 -24.65 -16.87 19.29
N ALA A 3 -23.45 -16.69 19.84
CA ALA A 3 -22.95 -15.49 20.46
C ALA A 3 -22.77 -14.33 19.48
N ASN A 4 -22.73 -13.14 20.07
CA ASN A 4 -22.29 -11.88 19.48
C ASN A 4 -20.87 -12.06 18.90
N GLU A 5 -20.75 -12.55 17.66
CA GLU A 5 -19.48 -12.60 16.94
C GLU A 5 -19.03 -11.16 16.71
N LEU A 6 -18.06 -10.71 17.51
CA LEU A 6 -17.37 -9.45 17.29
C LEU A 6 -16.73 -9.53 15.90
N LYS A 7 -17.27 -8.76 14.94
CA LYS A 7 -16.64 -8.63 13.62
C LYS A 7 -15.20 -8.13 13.82
N PRO A 8 -14.22 -8.70 13.10
CA PRO A 8 -12.84 -8.26 13.22
C PRO A 8 -12.74 -6.79 12.84
N THR A 9 -11.94 -6.04 13.60
CA THR A 9 -11.64 -4.65 13.24
C THR A 9 -10.71 -4.62 12.02
N LEU A 10 -10.57 -3.46 11.38
CA LEU A 10 -9.60 -3.28 10.30
C LEU A 10 -8.18 -3.62 10.78
N ALA A 11 -7.83 -3.26 12.03
CA ALA A 11 -6.53 -3.55 12.61
C ALA A 11 -6.29 -5.07 12.74
N ASP A 12 -7.24 -5.80 13.30
CA ASP A 12 -7.13 -7.26 13.47
C ASP A 12 -6.93 -7.96 12.11
N TRP A 13 -7.64 -7.50 11.07
CA TRP A 13 -7.50 -8.07 9.73
C TRP A 13 -6.13 -7.74 9.09
N LEU A 14 -5.61 -6.53 9.28
CA LEU A 14 -4.27 -6.18 8.79
C LEU A 14 -3.18 -6.97 9.51
N GLU A 15 -3.30 -7.17 10.82
CA GLU A 15 -2.34 -7.97 11.60
C GLU A 15 -2.36 -9.45 11.21
N SER A 16 -3.52 -9.98 10.77
CA SER A 16 -3.64 -11.36 10.31
C SER A 16 -2.85 -11.69 9.04
N GLY A 17 -2.47 -10.69 8.23
CA GLY A 17 -1.79 -10.90 6.95
C GLY A 17 -2.66 -11.52 5.85
N GLU A 18 -3.97 -11.75 6.09
CA GLU A 18 -4.86 -12.42 5.14
C GLU A 18 -5.06 -11.68 3.80
N TYR A 19 -4.67 -10.40 3.74
CA TYR A 19 -4.67 -9.61 2.50
C TYR A 19 -3.56 -10.03 1.51
N LEU A 20 -2.62 -10.89 1.95
CA LEU A 20 -1.59 -11.49 1.11
C LEU A 20 -1.92 -12.95 0.76
N PRO A 21 -1.42 -13.45 -0.39
CA PRO A 21 -1.37 -14.89 -0.67
C PRO A 21 -0.62 -15.65 0.43
N GLU A 22 -1.00 -16.91 0.68
CA GLU A 22 -0.44 -17.72 1.77
C GLU A 22 1.10 -17.78 1.77
N PHE A 23 1.72 -18.00 0.60
CA PHE A 23 3.17 -18.03 0.42
C PHE A 23 3.88 -16.68 0.68
N MET A 24 3.14 -15.58 0.87
CA MET A 24 3.70 -14.26 1.21
C MET A 24 3.37 -13.83 2.65
N ARG A 25 2.65 -14.66 3.42
CA ARG A 25 2.29 -14.31 4.80
C ARG A 25 3.45 -14.50 5.76
N ASP A 26 4.37 -15.43 5.46
CA ASP A 26 5.61 -15.58 6.22
C ASP A 26 6.67 -14.58 5.71
N PHE A 27 7.30 -13.87 6.66
CA PHE A 27 8.38 -12.94 6.41
C PHE A 27 9.60 -13.61 5.73
N HIS A 28 9.85 -14.90 6.02
CA HIS A 28 10.91 -15.64 5.36
C HIS A 28 10.64 -15.84 3.86
N ASP A 29 9.41 -16.18 3.50
CA ASP A 29 9.02 -16.39 2.10
C ASP A 29 8.96 -15.08 1.32
N GLN A 30 8.59 -13.97 1.97
CA GLN A 30 8.66 -12.63 1.36
C GLN A 30 10.07 -12.31 0.84
N LYS A 31 11.12 -12.62 1.61
CA LYS A 31 12.51 -12.37 1.19
C LYS A 31 12.87 -13.09 -0.10
N ASP A 32 12.42 -14.32 -0.25
CA ASP A 32 12.74 -15.11 -1.44
C ASP A 32 11.97 -14.63 -2.67
N VAL A 33 10.74 -14.13 -2.51
CA VAL A 33 10.02 -13.40 -3.57
C VAL A 33 10.79 -12.17 -4.02
N PHE A 34 11.28 -11.34 -3.08
CA PHE A 34 12.04 -10.14 -3.41
C PHE A 34 13.38 -10.46 -4.08
N LYS A 35 14.12 -11.46 -3.61
CA LYS A 35 15.36 -11.92 -4.26
C LYS A 35 15.11 -12.42 -5.68
N ALA A 36 14.07 -13.24 -5.88
CA ALA A 36 13.71 -13.75 -7.20
C ALA A 36 13.35 -12.61 -8.16
N MET A 37 12.56 -11.66 -7.68
CA MET A 37 12.18 -10.47 -8.44
C MET A 37 13.41 -9.65 -8.85
N HIS A 38 14.32 -9.33 -7.92
CA HIS A 38 15.54 -8.56 -8.20
C HIS A 38 16.48 -9.32 -9.15
N HIS A 39 16.57 -10.65 -9.02
CA HIS A 39 17.35 -11.46 -9.95
C HIS A 39 16.80 -11.42 -11.39
N ILE A 40 15.47 -11.44 -11.54
CA ILE A 40 14.79 -11.42 -12.84
C ILE A 40 14.79 -10.02 -13.45
N ILE A 41 14.67 -8.99 -12.62
CA ILE A 41 14.62 -7.59 -13.02
C ILE A 41 16.00 -6.98 -12.75
N LYS A 42 16.91 -7.17 -13.71
CA LYS A 42 18.33 -6.80 -13.62
C LYS A 42 18.61 -5.32 -13.32
N ASN A 43 17.61 -4.44 -13.47
CA ASN A 43 17.71 -3.00 -13.20
C ASN A 43 16.90 -2.56 -11.97
N ALA A 44 16.45 -3.51 -11.12
CA ALA A 44 15.71 -3.16 -9.90
C ALA A 44 16.54 -2.28 -8.96
N ASP A 45 17.87 -2.48 -8.93
CA ASP A 45 18.82 -1.75 -8.10
C ASP A 45 19.42 -0.49 -8.78
N GLU A 46 19.27 -0.36 -10.11
CA GLU A 46 19.77 0.79 -10.87
C GLU A 46 18.91 2.05 -10.70
N ASN A 47 17.72 1.90 -10.10
CA ASN A 47 16.84 2.99 -9.70
C ASN A 47 17.33 3.65 -8.41
N GLY A 48 18.55 4.19 -8.47
CA GLY A 48 19.29 4.76 -7.33
C GLY A 48 18.43 5.65 -6.43
N ASN A 49 18.53 5.37 -5.12
CA ASN A 49 17.70 5.86 -4.01
C ASN A 49 16.32 5.22 -3.87
N ALA A 50 15.92 5.02 -2.60
CA ALA A 50 14.54 4.76 -2.16
C ALA A 50 13.50 5.86 -2.56
N ARG A 51 13.85 6.70 -3.53
CA ARG A 51 13.12 7.78 -4.19
C ARG A 51 12.82 7.27 -5.59
N ASP A 52 11.92 6.32 -5.75
CA ASP A 52 10.52 6.53 -5.46
C ASP A 52 9.87 5.20 -5.08
N GLY A 53 9.57 5.00 -3.80
CA GLY A 53 8.86 3.80 -3.34
C GLY A 53 7.58 3.50 -4.14
N HIS A 54 6.96 4.51 -4.74
CA HIS A 54 5.83 4.34 -5.66
C HIS A 54 6.22 3.66 -6.99
N ILE A 55 7.34 4.03 -7.62
CA ILE A 55 7.87 3.39 -8.85
C ILE A 55 8.23 1.94 -8.53
N TYR A 56 8.90 1.69 -7.40
CA TYR A 56 9.23 0.33 -7.00
C TYR A 56 7.97 -0.54 -6.80
N VAL A 57 6.99 -0.04 -6.07
CA VAL A 57 5.76 -0.81 -5.79
C VAL A 57 4.93 -1.01 -7.06
N VAL A 58 4.69 0.03 -7.85
CA VAL A 58 3.81 -0.04 -9.02
C VAL A 58 4.49 -0.68 -10.22
N ASP A 59 5.69 -0.21 -10.59
CA ASP A 59 6.33 -0.61 -11.85
C ASP A 59 7.15 -1.89 -11.71
N THR A 60 7.66 -2.19 -10.51
CA THR A 60 8.53 -3.36 -10.29
C THR A 60 7.76 -4.50 -9.62
N PHE A 61 7.18 -4.26 -8.44
CA PHE A 61 6.50 -5.31 -7.67
C PHE A 61 5.19 -5.74 -8.33
N LEU A 62 4.24 -4.82 -8.57
CA LEU A 62 2.95 -5.20 -9.18
C LEU A 62 3.13 -5.75 -10.61
N TRP A 63 4.11 -5.24 -11.36
CA TRP A 63 4.44 -5.80 -12.67
C TRP A 63 4.99 -7.23 -12.59
N TYR A 64 5.89 -7.52 -11.64
CA TYR A 64 6.38 -8.88 -11.41
C TYR A 64 5.23 -9.82 -11.01
N MET A 65 4.36 -9.37 -10.10
CA MET A 65 3.17 -10.13 -9.70
C MET A 65 2.26 -10.42 -10.90
N ALA A 66 2.05 -9.44 -11.79
CA ALA A 66 1.30 -9.64 -13.03
C ALA A 66 1.95 -10.67 -13.96
N ARG A 67 3.29 -10.69 -14.07
CA ARG A 67 4.01 -11.74 -14.83
C ARG A 67 3.81 -13.13 -14.24
N CYS A 68 3.58 -13.23 -12.93
CA CYS A 68 3.25 -14.47 -12.25
C CYS A 68 1.73 -14.78 -12.26
N GLY A 69 0.91 -14.01 -12.98
CA GLY A 69 -0.53 -14.23 -13.12
C GLY A 69 -1.40 -13.61 -12.01
N TYR A 70 -0.82 -12.78 -11.14
CA TYR A 70 -1.57 -12.08 -10.10
C TYR A 70 -2.12 -10.73 -10.59
N THR A 71 -3.24 -10.30 -10.01
CA THR A 71 -3.81 -8.96 -10.24
C THR A 71 -4.15 -8.29 -8.91
N LEU A 72 -4.07 -6.97 -8.86
CA LEU A 72 -4.55 -6.22 -7.70
C LEU A 72 -6.09 -6.20 -7.72
N GLN A 73 -6.71 -6.64 -6.63
CA GLN A 73 -8.15 -6.69 -6.49
C GLN A 73 -8.59 -6.11 -5.15
N ARG A 74 -9.72 -5.40 -5.13
CA ARG A 74 -10.31 -4.91 -3.88
C ARG A 74 -10.77 -6.10 -3.03
N SER A 75 -10.41 -6.07 -1.74
CA SER A 75 -10.83 -7.10 -0.78
C SER A 75 -12.36 -7.19 -0.66
N ARG A 76 -12.86 -8.41 -0.43
CA ARG A 76 -14.28 -8.72 -0.18
C ARG A 76 -14.59 -8.97 1.30
N LYS A 77 -13.60 -8.79 2.19
CA LYS A 77 -13.77 -8.99 3.63
C LYS A 77 -14.74 -7.95 4.19
N GLN A 78 -15.53 -8.36 5.17
CA GLN A 78 -16.55 -7.52 5.80
C GLN A 78 -15.94 -6.73 6.97
N VAL A 79 -15.04 -5.81 6.65
CA VAL A 79 -14.40 -4.88 7.59
C VAL A 79 -14.61 -3.43 7.13
N GLU A 80 -14.61 -2.50 8.08
CA GLU A 80 -14.68 -1.07 7.78
C GLU A 80 -13.36 -0.60 7.15
N PHE A 81 -13.31 -0.52 5.82
CA PHE A 81 -12.14 -0.04 5.08
C PHE A 81 -12.01 1.49 5.12
N ARG A 82 -10.78 1.99 5.01
CA ARG A 82 -10.53 3.43 4.86
C ARG A 82 -11.02 3.94 3.51
N ASP A 83 -11.49 5.19 3.51
CA ASP A 83 -11.81 5.95 2.30
C ASP A 83 -10.57 6.69 1.77
N MET A 84 -9.97 6.10 0.73
CA MET A 84 -8.78 6.66 0.10
C MET A 84 -9.06 7.98 -0.62
N GLU A 85 -10.24 8.15 -1.22
CA GLU A 85 -10.58 9.37 -1.96
C GLU A 85 -10.75 10.53 -0.97
N GLY A 86 -11.43 10.29 0.15
CA GLY A 86 -11.55 11.23 1.25
C GLY A 86 -10.19 11.64 1.84
N ASP A 87 -9.27 10.69 2.01
CA ASP A 87 -7.90 10.96 2.48
C ASP A 87 -7.13 11.87 1.48
N ILE A 88 -7.24 11.62 0.18
CA ILE A 88 -6.61 12.43 -0.88
C ILE A 88 -7.16 13.85 -0.88
N ASP A 89 -8.49 14.00 -0.81
CA ASP A 89 -9.15 15.30 -0.86
C ASP A 89 -8.85 16.14 0.38
N LYS A 90 -8.79 15.49 1.55
CA LYS A 90 -8.38 16.14 2.80
C LYS A 90 -6.95 16.65 2.68
N MET A 91 -6.02 15.82 2.22
CA MET A 91 -4.62 16.23 2.01
C MET A 91 -4.51 17.45 1.08
N LYS A 92 -5.22 17.45 -0.06
CA LYS A 92 -5.22 18.61 -0.98
C LYS A 92 -5.71 19.89 -0.32
N LYS A 93 -6.78 19.82 0.47
CA LYS A 93 -7.34 20.97 1.20
C LYS A 93 -6.37 21.50 2.25
N ASP A 94 -5.73 20.61 3.00
CA ASP A 94 -4.77 20.98 4.05
C ASP A 94 -3.56 21.71 3.45
N VAL A 95 -3.03 21.22 2.33
CA VAL A 95 -1.93 21.87 1.59
C VAL A 95 -2.33 23.25 1.07
N TYR A 96 -3.51 23.37 0.47
CA TYR A 96 -4.01 24.65 -0.04
C TYR A 96 -4.20 25.69 1.07
N SER A 97 -4.76 25.26 2.21
CA SER A 97 -4.97 26.11 3.38
C SER A 97 -3.64 26.60 3.98
N ALA A 98 -2.65 25.71 4.11
CA ALA A 98 -1.32 26.07 4.58
C ALA A 98 -0.61 27.07 3.65
N PHE A 99 -0.71 26.86 2.33
CA PHE A 99 -0.15 27.77 1.34
C PHE A 99 -0.80 29.16 1.39
N SER A 100 -2.13 29.22 1.46
CA SER A 100 -2.88 30.48 1.52
C SER A 100 -2.48 31.35 2.71
N LYS A 101 -2.35 30.74 3.91
CA LYS A 101 -1.89 31.43 5.13
C LYS A 101 -0.48 32.00 5.00
N LEU A 102 0.40 31.30 4.28
CA LEU A 102 1.79 31.70 4.10
C LEU A 102 1.91 32.89 3.13
N VAL A 103 1.07 32.91 2.08
CA VAL A 103 0.96 34.05 1.15
C VAL A 103 0.39 35.28 1.84
N GLU A 104 -0.66 35.12 2.66
CA GLU A 104 -1.26 36.21 3.44
C GLU A 104 -0.25 36.82 4.44
N ALA A 105 0.57 35.99 5.09
CA ALA A 105 1.59 36.44 6.04
C ALA A 105 2.81 37.14 5.39
N GLN A 106 2.99 37.03 4.07
CA GLN A 106 4.05 37.75 3.33
C GLN A 106 3.59 39.10 2.76
N HIS A 107 2.27 39.34 2.69
CA HIS A 107 1.69 40.54 2.08
C HIS A 107 0.95 41.44 3.09
N GLY A 108 1.00 41.11 4.39
CA GLY A 108 0.55 41.95 5.51
C GLY A 108 1.73 42.38 6.37
#